data_AF-A0A940DST6-F1
#
_entry.id   AF-A0A940DST6-F1
#
_cell.length_a   1.000
_cell.length_b   1.000
_cell.length_c   1.000
_cell.angle_alpha   90.00
_cell.angle_beta   90.00
_cell.angle_gamma   90.00
#
_symmetry.space_group_name_H-M   'P 1'
#
loop_
_entity.id
_entity.type
_entity.pdbx_description
1 polymer ?
#
loop_
_entity_poly.entity_id
_entity_poly.type
_entity_poly.pdbx_seq_one_letter_code
_entity_poly.pdbx_strand_id
1 'polypeptide(L)'
;MNKNLWILLIILALITPIILNIIIGSTNPLDSIEIVGKEDDWLGFYGSYIGGVLAAIVAFMTMWQSSKHNTLNVMIQQQEAYIKEMNNTLAERISKLDFWYIGSISLHAPEKEKEEFYMRVLSEIDKLNDLSKDISRLYNAYGMLHSQTQNIAEKDFNEFYEICVKQYKRRIDEMTRMLTTVKNGRDTEEHNKIYQSFRSDLADFNLKLADDKEHYTDVLFKKANSIIQAEEKKLEKLNREKKKIFPKIPQ
;
A
#
# COMPACT_ATOMS: atom_id res chain seq x y z
N MET A 1 -11.65 -27.81 7.10
CA MET A 1 -12.62 -28.74 7.73
C MET A 1 -11.83 -29.89 8.34
N ASN A 2 -12.10 -30.26 9.59
CA ASN A 2 -11.39 -31.37 10.25
C ASN A 2 -11.71 -32.69 9.54
N LYS A 3 -10.70 -33.55 9.32
CA LYS A 3 -10.88 -34.89 8.70
C LYS A 3 -12.02 -35.68 9.36
N ASN A 4 -12.16 -35.54 10.67
CA ASN A 4 -13.18 -36.24 11.45
C ASN A 4 -14.62 -35.87 11.05
N LEU A 5 -14.84 -34.63 10.59
CA LEU A 5 -16.18 -34.14 10.22
C LEU A 5 -16.61 -34.67 8.84
N TRP A 6 -15.63 -34.88 7.93
CA TRP A 6 -15.86 -35.56 6.65
C TRP A 6 -16.20 -37.04 6.83
N ILE A 7 -15.44 -37.73 7.70
CA ILE A 7 -15.69 -39.13 8.01
C ILE A 7 -17.09 -39.30 8.63
N LEU A 8 -17.47 -38.40 9.54
CA LEU A 8 -18.80 -38.39 10.13
C LEU A 8 -19.90 -38.21 9.08
N LEU A 9 -19.77 -37.25 8.16
CA LEU A 9 -20.75 -36.99 7.10
C LEU A 9 -20.93 -38.19 6.16
N ILE A 10 -19.83 -38.84 5.76
CA ILE A 10 -19.86 -40.02 4.89
C ILE A 10 -20.52 -41.21 5.60
N ILE A 11 -20.15 -41.43 6.87
CA ILE A 11 -20.73 -42.49 7.69
C ILE A 11 -22.23 -42.25 7.88
N LEU A 12 -22.64 -41.02 8.23
CA LEU A 12 -24.05 -40.69 8.41
C LEU A 12 -24.83 -40.93 7.11
N ALA A 13 -24.31 -40.44 5.98
CA ALA A 13 -24.94 -40.61 4.68
C ALA A 13 -25.14 -42.09 4.28
N LEU A 14 -24.18 -42.97 4.59
CA LEU A 14 -24.27 -44.41 4.28
C LEU A 14 -25.16 -45.19 5.27
N ILE A 15 -25.19 -44.79 6.55
CA ILE A 15 -25.91 -45.51 7.60
C ILE A 15 -27.38 -45.08 7.68
N THR A 16 -27.70 -43.80 7.41
CA THR A 16 -29.08 -43.28 7.52
C THR A 16 -30.12 -44.07 6.72
N PRO A 17 -29.88 -44.53 5.48
CA PRO A 17 -30.84 -45.34 4.73
C PRO A 17 -31.06 -46.73 5.35
N ILE A 18 -30.00 -47.34 5.89
CA ILE A 18 -30.07 -48.66 6.54
C ILE A 18 -30.92 -48.55 7.80
N ILE A 19 -30.69 -47.52 8.61
CA ILE A 19 -31.49 -47.23 9.80
C ILE A 19 -32.96 -46.95 9.41
N LEU A 20 -33.20 -46.13 8.37
CA LEU A 20 -34.56 -45.86 7.87
C LEU A 20 -35.27 -47.14 7.44
N ASN A 21 -34.57 -48.03 6.72
CA ASN A 21 -35.14 -49.29 6.28
C ASN A 21 -35.46 -50.23 7.47
N ILE A 22 -34.61 -50.26 8.49
CA ILE A 22 -34.85 -51.01 9.73
C ILE A 22 -36.03 -50.41 10.51
N ILE A 23 -36.14 -49.09 10.63
CA ILE A 23 -37.26 -48.42 11.32
C ILE A 23 -38.58 -48.70 10.60
N ILE A 24 -38.61 -48.58 9.27
CA ILE A 24 -39.81 -48.84 8.46
C ILE A 24 -40.18 -50.34 8.48
N GLY A 25 -39.18 -51.24 8.47
CA GLY A 25 -39.39 -52.69 8.42
C GLY A 25 -39.61 -53.38 9.77
N SER A 26 -39.15 -52.81 10.89
CA SER A 26 -39.21 -53.47 12.22
C SER A 26 -40.47 -53.15 13.03
N THR A 27 -41.16 -52.06 12.71
CA THR A 27 -42.46 -51.69 13.27
C THR A 27 -43.10 -50.79 12.24
N ASN A 28 -44.20 -51.20 11.63
CA ASN A 28 -45.07 -50.25 10.95
C ASN A 28 -45.80 -49.48 12.08
N PRO A 29 -45.36 -48.27 12.50
CA PRO A 29 -45.97 -47.59 13.65
C PRO A 29 -47.30 -46.93 13.25
N LEU A 30 -47.63 -47.02 11.96
CA LEU A 30 -48.74 -46.39 11.28
C LEU A 30 -49.38 -47.48 10.40
N ASP A 31 -50.10 -48.42 11.02
CA ASP A 31 -50.83 -49.54 10.37
C ASP A 31 -51.82 -49.12 9.24
N SER A 32 -51.92 -47.83 8.95
CA SER A 32 -52.75 -47.21 7.91
C SER A 32 -51.97 -46.69 6.70
N ILE A 33 -50.63 -46.73 6.71
CA ILE A 33 -49.82 -46.33 5.56
C ILE A 33 -49.46 -47.59 4.77
N GLU A 34 -50.12 -47.75 3.62
CA GLU A 34 -49.80 -48.77 2.64
C GLU A 34 -48.34 -48.55 2.19
N ILE A 35 -47.46 -49.52 2.43
CA ILE A 35 -46.06 -49.44 2.02
C ILE A 35 -46.05 -49.45 0.49
N VAL A 36 -45.73 -48.31 -0.12
CA VAL A 36 -45.74 -48.13 -1.56
C VAL A 36 -44.44 -48.70 -2.15
N GLY A 37 -44.53 -49.82 -2.88
CA GLY A 37 -43.44 -50.37 -3.69
C GLY A 37 -43.30 -51.90 -3.63
N LYS A 38 -42.68 -52.48 -4.65
CA LYS A 38 -42.29 -53.89 -4.71
C LYS A 38 -40.91 -54.09 -4.06
N GLU A 39 -40.55 -55.33 -3.76
CA GLU A 39 -39.23 -55.73 -3.24
C GLU A 39 -38.04 -55.32 -4.13
N ASP A 40 -38.25 -54.83 -5.35
CA ASP A 40 -37.19 -54.32 -6.23
C ASP A 40 -37.09 -52.79 -6.22
N ASP A 41 -38.11 -52.07 -5.76
CA ASP A 41 -38.19 -50.60 -5.82
C ASP A 41 -37.22 -49.93 -4.83
N TRP A 42 -36.83 -50.62 -3.76
CA TRP A 42 -35.85 -50.11 -2.80
C TRP A 42 -34.46 -49.91 -3.43
N LEU A 43 -34.10 -50.72 -4.43
CA LEU A 43 -32.82 -50.62 -5.13
C LEU A 43 -32.76 -49.31 -5.94
N GLY A 44 -33.87 -48.97 -6.61
CA GLY A 44 -34.02 -47.72 -7.36
C GLY A 44 -34.00 -46.48 -6.46
N PHE A 45 -34.67 -46.56 -5.30
CA PHE A 45 -34.59 -45.53 -4.27
C PHE A 45 -33.15 -45.35 -3.75
N TYR A 46 -32.46 -46.44 -3.41
CA TYR A 46 -31.10 -46.40 -2.87
C TYR A 46 -30.09 -45.85 -3.88
N GLY A 47 -30.20 -46.26 -5.15
CA GLY A 47 -29.38 -45.71 -6.23
C GLY A 47 -29.58 -44.21 -6.41
N SER A 48 -30.83 -43.74 -6.36
CA SER A 48 -31.16 -42.30 -6.47
C SER A 48 -30.66 -41.51 -5.27
N TYR A 49 -30.82 -42.04 -4.05
CA TYR A 49 -30.34 -41.41 -2.82
C TYR A 49 -28.80 -41.29 -2.81
N ILE A 50 -28.06 -42.37 -3.11
CA ILE A 50 -26.59 -42.33 -3.21
C ILE A 50 -26.16 -41.33 -4.28
N GLY A 51 -26.81 -41.35 -5.46
CA GLY A 51 -26.54 -40.40 -6.53
C GLY A 51 -26.69 -38.95 -6.07
N GLY A 52 -27.79 -38.63 -5.37
CA GLY A 52 -28.04 -37.31 -4.82
C GLY A 52 -27.02 -36.88 -3.76
N VAL A 53 -26.66 -37.77 -2.84
CA VAL A 53 -25.65 -37.50 -1.81
C VAL A 53 -24.28 -37.25 -2.45
N LEU A 54 -23.86 -38.09 -3.39
CA LEU A 54 -22.58 -37.92 -4.09
C LEU A 54 -22.55 -36.60 -4.86
N ALA A 55 -23.63 -36.25 -5.57
CA ALA A 55 -23.74 -34.98 -6.27
C ALA A 55 -23.65 -33.79 -5.30
N ALA A 56 -24.32 -33.85 -4.15
CA ALA A 56 -24.25 -32.81 -3.12
C ALA A 56 -22.83 -32.67 -2.53
N ILE A 57 -22.15 -33.80 -2.27
CA ILE A 57 -20.77 -33.82 -1.78
C ILE A 57 -19.83 -33.16 -2.81
N VAL A 58 -19.94 -33.53 -4.09
CA VAL A 58 -19.14 -32.95 -5.17
C VAL A 58 -19.42 -31.45 -5.29
N ALA A 59 -20.69 -31.04 -5.33
CA ALA A 59 -21.07 -29.64 -5.40
C ALA A 59 -20.50 -28.83 -4.21
N PHE A 60 -20.59 -29.37 -3.00
CA PHE A 60 -20.01 -28.74 -1.80
C PHE A 60 -18.49 -28.62 -1.89
N MET A 61 -17.78 -29.67 -2.33
CA MET A 61 -16.33 -29.63 -2.52
C MET A 61 -15.93 -28.58 -3.55
N THR A 62 -16.63 -28.52 -4.69
CA THR A 62 -16.39 -27.52 -5.74
C THR A 62 -16.65 -26.11 -5.22
N MET A 63 -17.76 -25.90 -4.48
CA MET A 63 -18.09 -24.60 -3.89
C MET A 63 -17.05 -24.16 -2.85
N TRP A 64 -16.63 -25.07 -1.96
CA TRP A 64 -15.57 -24.79 -0.98
C TRP A 64 -14.27 -24.40 -1.67
N GLN A 65 -13.85 -25.18 -2.68
CA GLN A 65 -12.61 -24.96 -3.39
C GLN A 65 -12.66 -23.63 -4.17
N SER A 66 -13.80 -23.33 -4.81
CA SER A 66 -14.07 -22.07 -5.49
C SER A 66 -14.03 -20.88 -4.53
N SER A 67 -14.68 -20.98 -3.36
CA SER A 67 -14.66 -19.96 -2.31
C SER A 67 -13.23 -19.68 -1.83
N LYS A 68 -12.43 -20.72 -1.54
CA LYS A 68 -11.03 -20.56 -1.15
C LYS A 68 -10.19 -19.89 -2.25
N HIS A 69 -10.42 -20.27 -3.52
CA HIS A 69 -9.74 -19.63 -4.64
C HIS A 69 -10.08 -18.14 -4.73
N ASN A 70 -11.37 -17.80 -4.58
CA ASN A 70 -11.85 -16.43 -4.66
C ASN A 70 -11.26 -15.56 -3.54
N THR A 71 -11.32 -16.03 -2.29
CA THR A 71 -10.74 -15.31 -1.15
C THR A 71 -9.26 -15.02 -1.35
N LEU A 72 -8.49 -16.00 -1.83
CA LEU A 72 -7.06 -15.80 -2.08
C LEU A 72 -6.79 -14.84 -3.24
N ASN A 73 -7.60 -14.85 -4.29
CA ASN A 73 -7.50 -13.86 -5.37
C ASN A 73 -7.80 -12.45 -4.86
N VAL A 74 -8.83 -12.28 -4.03
CA VAL A 74 -9.18 -10.99 -3.42
C VAL A 74 -8.03 -10.48 -2.56
N MET A 75 -7.42 -11.34 -1.72
CA MET A 75 -6.25 -10.97 -0.91
C MET A 75 -5.05 -10.55 -1.78
N ILE A 76 -4.78 -11.27 -2.87
CA ILE A 76 -3.72 -10.91 -3.83
C ILE A 76 -4.01 -9.55 -4.47
N GLN A 77 -5.22 -9.32 -4.96
CA GLN A 77 -5.62 -8.06 -5.58
C GLN A 77 -5.55 -6.88 -4.61
N GLN A 78 -6.00 -7.07 -3.37
CA GLN A 78 -5.90 -6.07 -2.32
C GLN A 78 -4.45 -5.73 -2.02
N GLN A 79 -3.57 -6.74 -1.92
CA GLN A 79 -2.15 -6.53 -1.69
C GLN A 79 -1.47 -5.81 -2.87
N GLU A 80 -1.80 -6.16 -4.10
CA GLU A 80 -1.30 -5.48 -5.30
C GLU A 80 -1.74 -4.01 -5.34
N ALA A 81 -3.02 -3.73 -5.06
CA ALA A 81 -3.56 -2.38 -4.98
C ALA A 81 -2.86 -1.57 -3.87
N TYR A 82 -2.67 -2.17 -2.70
CA TYR A 82 -1.97 -1.56 -1.57
C TYR A 82 -0.52 -1.21 -1.92
N ILE A 83 0.24 -2.13 -2.53
CA ILE A 83 1.62 -1.87 -2.96
C ILE A 83 1.67 -0.71 -3.96
N LYS A 84 0.73 -0.67 -4.92
CA LYS A 84 0.65 0.40 -5.92
C LYS A 84 0.36 1.76 -5.28
N GLU A 85 -0.63 1.82 -4.39
CA GLU A 85 -1.00 3.05 -3.68
C GLU A 85 0.16 3.54 -2.78
N MET A 86 0.80 2.62 -2.07
CA MET A 86 1.97 2.92 -1.24
C MET A 86 3.14 3.43 -2.07
N ASN A 87 3.44 2.80 -3.22
CA ASN A 87 4.48 3.28 -4.13
C ASN A 87 4.20 4.70 -4.64
N ASN A 88 2.96 4.97 -5.06
CA ASN A 88 2.56 6.31 -5.49
C ASN A 88 2.70 7.33 -4.36
N THR A 89 2.26 6.99 -3.15
CA THR A 89 2.33 7.86 -1.97
C THR A 89 3.77 8.17 -1.57
N LEU A 90 4.65 7.16 -1.57
CA LEU A 90 6.06 7.34 -1.26
C LEU A 90 6.76 8.17 -2.34
N ALA A 91 6.51 7.89 -3.63
CA ALA A 91 7.07 8.64 -4.75
C ALA A 91 6.64 10.11 -4.72
N GLU A 92 5.36 10.38 -4.50
CA GLU A 92 4.83 11.74 -4.40
C GLU A 92 5.59 12.53 -3.32
N ARG A 93 5.80 11.95 -2.14
CA ARG A 93 6.44 12.66 -1.03
C ARG A 93 7.92 12.89 -1.24
N ILE A 94 8.62 11.88 -1.75
CA ILE A 94 10.03 12.03 -2.10
C ILE A 94 10.16 13.15 -3.16
N SER A 95 9.26 13.21 -4.14
CA SER A 95 9.29 14.25 -5.17
C SER A 95 9.08 15.67 -4.65
N LYS A 96 8.41 15.85 -3.51
CA LYS A 96 8.25 17.16 -2.86
C LYS A 96 9.52 17.66 -2.18
N LEU A 97 10.49 16.80 -1.95
CA LEU A 97 11.78 17.13 -1.33
C LEU A 97 12.84 17.44 -2.40
N ASP A 98 12.49 18.31 -3.35
CA ASP A 98 13.42 18.71 -4.40
C ASP A 98 14.32 19.86 -3.93
N PHE A 99 15.53 19.52 -3.48
CA PHE A 99 16.50 20.51 -2.98
C PHE A 99 16.96 21.45 -4.10
N TRP A 100 16.98 21.02 -5.36
CA TRP A 100 17.37 21.89 -6.48
C TRP A 100 16.36 22.99 -6.73
N TYR A 101 15.08 22.73 -6.48
CA TYR A 101 14.04 23.74 -6.62
C TYR A 101 14.35 24.98 -5.78
N ILE A 102 14.85 24.80 -4.54
CA ILE A 102 15.27 25.89 -3.65
C ILE A 102 16.37 26.77 -4.30
N GLY A 103 17.36 26.15 -4.95
CA GLY A 103 18.44 26.86 -5.64
C GLY A 103 17.96 27.53 -6.93
N SER A 104 17.09 26.87 -7.71
CA SER A 104 16.60 27.37 -9.00
C SER A 104 15.82 28.68 -8.90
N ILE A 105 15.10 28.86 -7.80
CA ILE A 105 14.38 30.08 -7.38
C ILE A 105 15.30 31.32 -7.41
N SER A 106 16.61 31.15 -7.22
CA SER A 106 17.57 32.27 -7.14
C SER A 106 18.33 32.61 -8.44
N LEU A 107 18.26 31.76 -9.48
CA LEU A 107 19.25 31.78 -10.57
C LEU A 107 18.89 32.62 -11.81
N HIS A 108 17.74 33.30 -11.85
CA HIS A 108 17.35 34.06 -13.04
C HIS A 108 17.17 35.53 -12.71
N ALA A 109 18.18 36.35 -12.97
CA ALA A 109 18.08 37.80 -12.96
C ALA A 109 18.98 38.38 -14.06
N PRO A 110 18.42 39.02 -15.10
CA PRO A 110 19.24 39.75 -16.05
C PRO A 110 19.89 40.95 -15.35
N GLU A 111 21.20 41.13 -15.51
CA GLU A 111 22.01 42.22 -14.91
C GLU A 111 21.51 43.64 -15.25
N LYS A 112 20.61 43.76 -16.24
CA LYS A 112 20.24 45.04 -16.84
C LYS A 112 19.07 45.74 -16.15
N GLU A 113 18.24 45.04 -15.38
CA GLU A 113 17.02 45.62 -14.80
C GLU A 113 16.90 45.31 -13.30
N LYS A 114 17.48 46.22 -12.49
CA LYS A 114 17.50 46.12 -11.02
C LYS A 114 16.09 45.98 -10.43
N GLU A 115 15.12 46.72 -10.96
CA GLU A 115 13.75 46.73 -10.46
C GLU A 115 13.05 45.38 -10.65
N GLU A 116 13.23 44.75 -11.81
CA GLU A 116 12.71 43.41 -12.10
C GLU A 116 13.29 42.35 -11.17
N PHE A 117 14.59 42.48 -10.83
CA PHE A 117 15.24 41.57 -9.91
C PHE A 117 14.59 41.62 -8.51
N TYR A 118 14.31 42.80 -7.95
CA TYR A 118 13.68 42.88 -6.62
C TYR A 118 12.24 42.39 -6.60
N MET A 119 11.46 42.71 -7.63
CA MET A 119 10.10 42.19 -7.77
C MET A 119 10.10 40.66 -7.83
N ARG A 120 11.11 40.08 -8.49
CA ARG A 120 11.33 38.63 -8.47
C ARG A 120 11.71 38.14 -7.07
N VAL A 121 12.68 38.75 -6.40
CA VAL A 121 13.08 38.39 -5.02
C VAL A 121 11.89 38.30 -4.08
N LEU A 122 10.94 39.25 -4.16
CA LEU A 122 9.70 39.20 -3.36
C LEU A 122 8.84 37.98 -3.69
N SER A 123 8.58 37.74 -4.98
CA SER A 123 7.80 36.57 -5.44
C SER A 123 8.47 35.25 -5.05
N GLU A 124 9.80 35.18 -5.10
CA GLU A 124 10.56 33.99 -4.74
C GLU A 124 10.53 33.71 -3.23
N ILE A 125 10.57 34.74 -2.39
CA ILE A 125 10.34 34.60 -0.94
C ILE A 125 8.95 34.03 -0.66
N ASP A 126 7.91 34.51 -1.35
CA ASP A 126 6.55 33.99 -1.17
C ASP A 126 6.44 32.51 -1.58
N LYS A 127 7.05 32.12 -2.71
CA LYS A 127 7.12 30.71 -3.15
C LYS A 127 7.84 29.82 -2.13
N LEU A 128 8.95 30.29 -1.57
CA LEU A 128 9.69 29.56 -0.52
C LEU A 128 8.86 29.40 0.76
N ASN A 129 8.13 30.44 1.15
CA ASN A 129 7.23 30.38 2.31
C ASN A 129 6.10 29.38 2.08
N ASP A 130 5.49 29.36 0.90
CA ASP A 130 4.43 28.42 0.56
C ASP A 130 4.95 26.97 0.48
N LEU A 131 6.14 26.78 -0.08
CA LEU A 131 6.84 25.49 -0.06
C LEU A 131 7.07 24.98 1.37
N SER A 132 7.52 25.86 2.28
CA SER A 132 7.71 25.51 3.71
C SER A 132 6.40 25.11 4.40
N LYS A 133 5.30 25.82 4.11
CA LYS A 133 3.96 25.48 4.62
C LYS A 133 3.48 24.14 4.10
N ASP A 134 3.62 23.89 2.80
CA ASP A 134 3.14 22.67 2.16
C ASP A 134 3.88 21.43 2.66
N ILE A 135 5.20 21.52 2.82
CA ILE A 135 5.99 20.43 3.39
C ILE A 135 5.62 20.18 4.86
N SER A 136 5.36 21.24 5.63
CA SER A 136 4.90 21.10 7.02
C SER A 136 3.53 20.41 7.10
N ARG A 137 2.61 20.75 6.19
CA ARG A 137 1.30 20.10 6.09
C ARG A 137 1.43 18.62 5.75
N LEU A 138 2.23 18.28 4.75
CA LEU A 138 2.47 16.89 4.33
C LEU A 138 3.10 16.07 5.45
N TYR A 139 4.10 16.63 6.13
CA TYR A 139 4.74 16.00 7.28
C TYR A 139 3.74 15.73 8.41
N ASN A 140 2.96 16.73 8.80
CA ASN A 140 1.98 16.59 9.88
C ASN A 140 0.87 15.58 9.54
N ALA A 141 0.33 15.64 8.32
CA ALA A 141 -0.70 14.70 7.86
C ALA A 141 -0.21 13.25 7.93
N TYR A 142 1.03 13.01 7.50
CA TYR A 142 1.60 11.68 7.54
C TYR A 142 1.97 11.20 8.94
N GLY A 143 2.59 12.08 9.75
CA GLY A 143 2.93 11.76 11.13
C GLY A 143 1.69 11.30 11.92
N MET A 144 0.53 11.92 11.68
CA MET A 144 -0.73 11.48 12.29
C MET A 144 -1.13 10.06 11.86
N LEU A 145 -1.12 9.79 10.55
CA LEU A 145 -1.58 8.51 10.00
C LEU A 145 -0.67 7.33 10.36
N HIS A 146 0.63 7.55 10.54
CA HIS A 146 1.62 6.46 10.68
C HIS A 146 2.40 6.48 11.99
N SER A 147 1.99 7.31 12.95
CA SER A 147 2.55 7.33 14.32
C SER A 147 2.43 5.98 15.06
N GLN A 148 1.54 5.10 14.62
CA GLN A 148 1.24 3.81 15.26
C GLN A 148 1.62 2.59 14.42
N THR A 149 2.40 2.74 13.34
CA THR A 149 2.80 1.58 12.54
C THR A 149 3.66 0.61 13.35
N GLN A 150 3.34 -0.69 13.26
CA GLN A 150 4.16 -1.76 13.82
C GLN A 150 5.26 -2.23 12.85
N ASN A 151 5.26 -1.73 11.61
CA ASN A 151 6.23 -2.10 10.60
C ASN A 151 7.55 -1.34 10.83
N ILE A 152 8.62 -2.08 11.16
CA ILE A 152 9.95 -1.51 11.41
C ILE A 152 10.47 -0.72 10.21
N ALA A 153 10.28 -1.24 8.98
CA ALA A 153 10.77 -0.55 7.77
C ALA A 153 10.05 0.79 7.54
N GLU A 154 8.77 0.85 7.91
CA GLU A 154 7.95 2.05 7.82
C GLU A 154 8.34 3.07 8.90
N LYS A 155 8.56 2.60 10.13
CA LYS A 155 9.09 3.42 11.22
C LYS A 155 10.45 4.04 10.83
N ASP A 156 11.37 3.22 10.33
CA ASP A 156 12.70 3.63 9.89
C ASP A 156 12.67 4.65 8.73
N PHE A 157 11.66 4.57 7.87
CA PHE A 157 11.41 5.56 6.83
C PHE A 157 10.85 6.85 7.43
N ASN A 158 9.89 6.77 8.34
CA ASN A 158 9.24 7.93 8.96
C ASN A 158 10.22 8.79 9.74
N GLU A 159 11.07 8.15 10.56
CA GLU A 159 12.12 8.83 11.31
C GLU A 159 13.11 9.54 10.37
N PHE A 160 13.51 8.89 9.29
CA PHE A 160 14.43 9.49 8.33
C PHE A 160 13.76 10.59 7.48
N TYR A 161 12.49 10.42 7.12
CA TYR A 161 11.70 11.43 6.44
C TYR A 161 11.56 12.70 7.28
N GLU A 162 11.35 12.56 8.60
CA GLU A 162 11.36 13.71 9.53
C GLU A 162 12.68 14.47 9.48
N ILE A 163 13.81 13.77 9.51
CA ILE A 163 15.14 14.38 9.44
C ILE A 163 15.29 15.13 8.11
N CYS A 164 14.90 14.50 6.99
CA CYS A 164 14.95 15.12 5.66
C CYS A 164 14.08 16.38 5.58
N VAL A 165 12.85 16.33 6.08
CA VAL A 165 11.93 17.48 6.14
C VAL A 165 12.54 18.62 6.96
N LYS A 166 13.13 18.33 8.13
CA LYS A 166 13.78 19.35 8.96
C LYS A 166 14.95 20.01 8.22
N GLN A 167 15.78 19.22 7.55
CA GLN A 167 16.89 19.74 6.77
C GLN A 167 16.39 20.58 5.58
N TYR A 168 15.38 20.10 4.86
CA TYR A 168 14.78 20.82 3.74
C TYR A 168 14.25 22.19 4.18
N LYS A 169 13.49 22.24 5.29
CA LYS A 169 13.00 23.50 5.86
C LYS A 169 14.14 24.43 6.25
N ARG A 170 15.20 23.91 6.86
CA ARG A 170 16.39 24.70 7.18
C ARG A 170 16.99 25.36 5.92
N ARG A 171 17.06 24.64 4.79
CA ARG A 171 17.54 25.20 3.52
C ARG A 171 16.62 26.26 2.95
N ILE A 172 15.29 26.07 3.05
CA ILE A 172 14.33 27.12 2.72
C ILE A 172 14.61 28.37 3.57
N ASP A 173 14.75 28.22 4.89
CA ASP A 173 14.97 29.34 5.81
C ASP A 173 16.32 30.06 5.56
N GLU A 174 17.36 29.31 5.17
CA GLU A 174 18.65 29.87 4.73
C GLU A 174 18.49 30.71 3.45
N MET A 175 17.84 30.17 2.41
CA MET A 175 17.60 30.91 1.16
C MET A 175 16.70 32.13 1.37
N THR A 176 15.61 32.00 2.12
CA THR A 176 14.71 33.11 2.45
C THR A 176 15.46 34.24 3.17
N ARG A 177 16.39 33.91 4.07
CA ARG A 177 17.25 34.91 4.72
C ARG A 177 18.18 35.61 3.73
N MET A 178 18.84 34.85 2.84
CA MET A 178 19.70 35.42 1.79
C MET A 178 18.93 36.40 0.90
N LEU A 179 17.74 36.01 0.43
CA LEU A 179 16.86 36.85 -0.38
C LEU A 179 16.34 38.07 0.40
N THR A 180 16.07 37.94 1.69
CA THR A 180 15.63 39.06 2.54
C THR A 180 16.74 40.08 2.74
N THR A 181 18.01 39.65 2.86
CA THR A 181 19.16 40.57 2.90
C THR A 181 19.26 41.37 1.60
N VAL A 182 19.09 40.71 0.45
CA VAL A 182 19.07 41.36 -0.86
C VAL A 182 17.92 42.37 -0.97
N LYS A 183 16.71 41.99 -0.53
CA LYS A 183 15.54 42.86 -0.50
C LYS A 183 15.78 44.11 0.34
N ASN A 184 16.32 43.96 1.55
CA ASN A 184 16.53 45.08 2.47
C ASN A 184 17.69 45.99 2.04
N GLY A 185 18.66 45.45 1.30
CA GLY A 185 19.77 46.19 0.70
C GLY A 185 19.40 46.95 -0.59
N ARG A 186 18.12 47.08 -0.91
CA ARG A 186 17.66 47.70 -2.16
C ARG A 186 17.98 49.19 -2.26
N ASP A 187 17.71 49.93 -1.19
CA ASP A 187 17.79 51.39 -1.18
C ASP A 187 19.10 51.90 -0.53
N THR A 188 20.09 51.02 -0.36
CA THR A 188 21.37 51.37 0.28
C THR A 188 22.46 51.64 -0.75
N GLU A 189 23.40 52.54 -0.42
CA GLU A 189 24.60 52.77 -1.24
C GLU A 189 25.46 51.49 -1.39
N GLU A 190 25.32 50.54 -0.45
CA GLU A 190 26.02 49.26 -0.46
C GLU A 190 25.36 48.18 -1.34
N HIS A 191 24.30 48.49 -2.09
CA HIS A 191 23.54 47.49 -2.87
C HIS A 191 24.43 46.56 -3.71
N ASN A 192 25.38 47.11 -4.48
CA ASN A 192 26.27 46.30 -5.33
C ASN A 192 27.09 45.29 -4.52
N LYS A 193 27.56 45.68 -3.33
CA LYS A 193 28.34 44.82 -2.43
C LYS A 193 27.46 43.69 -1.88
N ILE A 194 26.22 44.00 -1.50
CA ILE A 194 25.23 43.01 -1.04
C ILE A 194 24.92 42.01 -2.15
N TYR A 195 24.76 42.48 -3.38
CA TYR A 195 24.51 41.61 -4.54
C TYR A 195 25.67 40.67 -4.85
N GLN A 196 26.92 41.17 -4.80
CA GLN A 196 28.11 40.33 -5.02
C GLN A 196 28.28 39.31 -3.89
N SER A 197 28.05 39.70 -2.64
CA SER A 197 28.03 38.75 -1.50
C SER A 197 27.00 37.65 -1.74
N PHE A 198 25.76 38.02 -2.11
CA PHE A 198 24.70 37.07 -2.40
C PHE A 198 25.09 36.05 -3.49
N ARG A 199 25.71 36.50 -4.60
CA ARG A 199 26.17 35.56 -5.65
C ARG A 199 27.23 34.59 -5.13
N SER A 200 28.16 35.05 -4.30
CA SER A 200 29.16 34.18 -3.68
C SER A 200 28.51 33.18 -2.72
N ASP A 201 27.64 33.65 -1.84
CA ASP A 201 26.92 32.83 -0.87
C ASP A 201 26.02 31.81 -1.56
N LEU A 202 25.45 32.16 -2.73
CA LEU A 202 24.62 31.28 -3.53
C LEU A 202 25.41 30.10 -4.13
N ALA A 203 26.66 30.32 -4.53
CA ALA A 203 27.51 29.24 -5.03
C ALA A 203 27.77 28.19 -3.94
N ASP A 204 28.12 28.64 -2.73
CA ASP A 204 28.30 27.76 -1.56
C ASP A 204 26.99 27.07 -1.15
N PHE A 205 25.87 27.81 -1.19
CA PHE A 205 24.55 27.24 -0.92
C PHE A 205 24.16 26.13 -1.91
N ASN A 206 24.46 26.30 -3.20
CA ASN A 206 24.19 25.28 -4.20
C ASN A 206 25.01 23.99 -3.99
N LEU A 207 26.24 24.09 -3.50
CA LEU A 207 27.03 22.92 -3.10
C LEU A 207 26.35 22.18 -1.93
N LYS A 208 25.90 22.92 -0.91
CA LYS A 208 25.15 22.35 0.22
C LYS A 208 23.85 21.67 -0.21
N LEU A 209 23.13 22.22 -1.19
CA LEU A 209 21.93 21.59 -1.74
C LEU A 209 22.24 20.30 -2.51
N ALA A 210 23.35 20.25 -3.23
CA ALA A 210 23.78 19.05 -3.94
C ALA A 210 24.13 17.93 -2.94
N ASP A 211 24.90 18.26 -1.90
CA ASP A 211 25.26 17.32 -0.83
C ASP A 211 24.02 16.82 -0.08
N ASP A 212 23.09 17.72 0.28
CA ASP A 212 21.85 17.34 0.95
C ASP A 212 20.98 16.44 0.05
N LYS A 213 20.90 16.73 -1.25
CA LYS A 213 20.15 15.86 -2.17
C LYS A 213 20.71 14.45 -2.18
N GLU A 214 22.02 14.31 -2.38
CA GLU A 214 22.70 13.01 -2.44
C GLU A 214 22.53 12.26 -1.11
N HIS A 215 22.71 12.94 0.02
CA HIS A 215 22.59 12.30 1.32
C HIS A 215 21.14 11.92 1.67
N TYR A 216 20.20 12.85 1.56
CA TYR A 216 18.85 12.65 2.08
C TYR A 216 17.92 12.00 1.06
N THR A 217 17.94 12.40 -0.21
CA THR A 217 16.98 11.87 -1.19
C THR A 217 17.26 10.41 -1.53
N ASP A 218 18.54 10.05 -1.70
CA ASP A 218 18.91 8.69 -2.06
C ASP A 218 18.67 7.70 -0.91
N VAL A 219 18.98 8.10 0.32
CA VAL A 219 18.70 7.27 1.50
C VAL A 219 17.20 7.12 1.71
N LEU A 220 16.42 8.19 1.49
CA LEU A 220 14.96 8.14 1.57
C LEU A 220 14.37 7.19 0.51
N PHE A 221 14.89 7.24 -0.73
CA PHE A 221 14.48 6.34 -1.81
C PHE A 221 14.83 4.87 -1.51
N LYS A 222 16.02 4.60 -0.97
CA LYS A 222 16.41 3.24 -0.52
C LYS A 222 15.52 2.71 0.59
N LYS A 223 15.14 3.55 1.55
CA LYS A 223 14.21 3.19 2.64
C LYS A 223 12.81 2.93 2.10
N ALA A 224 12.29 3.78 1.21
CA ALA A 224 11.02 3.56 0.53
C ALA A 224 11.00 2.22 -0.22
N ASN A 225 12.03 1.93 -1.00
CA ASN A 225 12.14 0.65 -1.72
C ASN A 225 12.19 -0.56 -0.77
N SER A 226 12.83 -0.44 0.40
CA SER A 226 12.83 -1.50 1.41
C SER A 226 11.42 -1.82 1.91
N ILE A 227 10.55 -0.81 2.05
CA ILE A 227 9.12 -1.00 2.40
C ILE A 227 8.40 -1.74 1.27
N ILE A 228 8.55 -1.27 0.02
CA ILE A 228 7.93 -1.91 -1.15
C ILE A 228 8.34 -3.39 -1.23
N GLN A 229 9.63 -3.68 -1.14
CA GLN A 229 10.15 -5.05 -1.18
C GLN A 229 9.61 -5.94 -0.06
N ALA A 230 9.38 -5.38 1.14
CA ALA A 230 8.79 -6.14 2.25
C ALA A 230 7.34 -6.55 1.93
N GLU A 231 6.56 -5.66 1.30
CA GLU A 231 5.19 -5.94 0.89
C GLU A 231 5.11 -6.85 -0.35
N GLU A 232 6.04 -6.72 -1.30
CA GLU A 232 6.18 -7.64 -2.44
C GLU A 232 6.49 -9.07 -1.99
N LYS A 233 7.33 -9.24 -0.96
CA LYS A 233 7.57 -10.57 -0.35
C LYS A 233 6.30 -11.18 0.25
N LYS A 234 5.39 -10.38 0.82
CA LYS A 234 4.08 -10.86 1.28
C LYS A 234 3.21 -11.30 0.11
N LEU A 235 3.19 -10.52 -0.96
CA LEU A 235 2.49 -10.87 -2.21
C LEU A 235 3.03 -12.17 -2.83
N GLU A 236 4.35 -12.34 -2.87
CA GLU A 236 4.97 -13.60 -3.31
C GLU A 236 4.52 -14.80 -2.46
N LYS A 237 4.43 -14.64 -1.14
CA LYS A 237 3.96 -15.70 -0.25
C LYS A 237 2.52 -16.11 -0.57
N LEU A 238 1.62 -15.14 -0.80
CA LEU A 238 0.24 -15.39 -1.24
C LEU A 238 0.20 -16.12 -2.59
N ASN A 239 1.01 -15.69 -3.56
CA ASN A 239 1.11 -16.34 -4.87
C ASN A 239 1.65 -17.78 -4.78
N ARG A 240 2.65 -18.03 -3.91
CA ARG A 240 3.15 -19.39 -3.65
C ARG A 240 2.08 -20.25 -2.99
N GLU A 241 1.33 -19.71 -2.04
CA GLU A 241 0.20 -20.40 -1.41
C GLU A 241 -0.87 -20.76 -2.44
N LYS A 242 -1.22 -19.83 -3.35
CA LYS A 242 -2.14 -20.07 -4.45
C LYS A 242 -1.67 -21.22 -5.34
N LYS A 243 -0.39 -21.21 -5.75
CA LYS A 243 0.18 -22.28 -6.59
C LYS A 243 0.19 -23.64 -5.88
N LYS A 244 0.40 -23.68 -4.56
CA LYS A 244 0.35 -24.92 -3.77
C LYS A 244 -1.06 -25.49 -3.67
N ILE A 245 -2.08 -24.65 -3.53
CA ILE A 245 -3.47 -25.08 -3.39
C ILE A 245 -4.09 -25.39 -4.75
N PHE A 246 -3.71 -24.64 -5.78
CA PHE A 246 -4.26 -24.70 -7.14
C PHE A 246 -3.12 -24.84 -8.16
N PRO A 247 -2.47 -26.02 -8.25
CA PRO A 247 -1.45 -26.24 -9.26
C PRO A 247 -2.07 -26.14 -10.66
N LYS A 248 -1.36 -25.48 -11.59
CA LYS A 248 -1.76 -25.49 -13.01
C LYS A 248 -1.69 -26.93 -13.51
N ILE A 249 -2.79 -27.41 -14.09
CA ILE A 249 -2.78 -28.67 -14.83
C ILE A 249 -1.96 -28.42 -16.11
N PRO A 250 -0.91 -29.22 -16.41
CA PRO A 250 -0.19 -29.10 -17.67
C PRO A 250 -1.17 -29.29 -18.83
N GLN A 251 -1.12 -28.37 -19.80
CA GLN A 251 -1.87 -28.43 -21.04
C GLN A 251 -1.27 -29.49 -21.97
#